data_AF-A0A976JS88-F1
#
_entry.id   AF-A0A976JS88-F1
#
_cell.length_a   1.000
_cell.length_b   1.000
_cell.length_c   1.000
_cell.angle_alpha   90.00
_cell.angle_beta   90.00
_cell.angle_gamma   90.00
#
_symmetry.space_group_name_H-M   'P 1'
#
loop_
_entity.id
_entity.type
_entity.pdbx_description
1 polymer ?
#
loop_
_entity_poly.entity_id
_entity_poly.type
_entity_poly.pdbx_seq_one_letter_code
_entity_poly.pdbx_strand_id
1 'polypeptide(L)'
;CHFHGDPVMPGCLGLDAMWQLTGFFLAWKGNPGRGRALGAGEVKFFGQILPDAEMVSYRIDISRIVERKLKMAIADGKVFVDGREIYSAKDLRVGLFESTDNF
;
A
#
# COMPACT_ATOMS: atom_id res chain seq x y z
N CYS A 1 6.64 -1.73 -21.03
CA CYS A 1 7.99 -2.08 -20.53
C CYS A 1 8.00 -3.29 -19.60
N HIS A 2 6.84 -3.73 -19.08
CA HIS A 2 6.73 -4.88 -18.18
C HIS A 2 5.65 -5.85 -18.67
N PHE A 3 5.99 -6.92 -19.37
CA PHE A 3 7.24 -7.14 -20.12
C PHE A 3 7.03 -6.80 -21.60
N HIS A 4 8.06 -6.96 -22.42
CA HIS A 4 7.89 -6.84 -23.87
C HIS A 4 7.24 -8.13 -24.40
N GLY A 5 6.07 -8.03 -25.03
CA GLY A 5 5.31 -9.19 -25.55
C GLY A 5 4.48 -9.95 -24.51
N ASP A 6 4.60 -9.62 -23.22
CA ASP A 6 3.84 -10.22 -22.12
C ASP A 6 3.43 -9.13 -21.11
N PRO A 7 2.41 -8.31 -21.43
CA PRO A 7 2.09 -7.12 -20.67
C PRO A 7 1.34 -7.47 -19.37
N VAL A 8 1.87 -7.02 -18.24
CA VAL A 8 1.26 -7.23 -16.92
C VAL A 8 1.64 -6.08 -15.99
N MET A 9 0.70 -5.60 -15.18
CA MET A 9 1.01 -4.58 -14.17
C MET A 9 2.06 -5.14 -13.18
N PRO A 10 3.15 -4.41 -12.89
CA PRO A 10 4.09 -4.80 -11.85
C PRO A 10 3.38 -4.90 -10.49
N GLY A 11 3.41 -6.07 -9.85
CA GLY A 11 2.77 -6.29 -8.54
C GLY A 11 3.29 -5.34 -7.45
N CYS A 12 4.53 -4.85 -7.57
CA CYS A 12 5.11 -3.86 -6.67
C CYS A 12 4.35 -2.52 -6.69
N LEU A 13 3.76 -2.11 -7.81
CA LEU A 13 2.97 -0.87 -7.88
C LEU A 13 1.62 -1.03 -7.18
N GLY A 14 1.01 -2.22 -7.25
CA GLY A 14 -0.19 -2.55 -6.47
C GLY A 14 0.09 -2.60 -4.97
N LEU A 15 1.27 -3.13 -4.57
CA LEU A 15 1.74 -3.08 -3.19
C LEU A 15 1.98 -1.64 -2.73
N ASP A 16 2.62 -0.82 -3.56
CA ASP A 16 2.92 0.58 -3.23
C ASP A 16 1.66 1.42 -3.03
N ALA A 17 0.63 1.22 -3.87
CA ALA A 17 -0.66 1.87 -3.69
C ALA A 17 -1.27 1.60 -2.29
N MET A 18 -1.07 0.41 -1.73
CA MET A 18 -1.54 0.11 -0.36
C MET A 18 -0.76 0.90 0.70
N TRP A 19 0.55 1.09 0.55
CA TRP A 19 1.32 1.99 1.42
C TRP A 19 0.91 3.44 1.23
N GLN A 20 0.70 3.89 -0.01
CA GLN A 20 0.25 5.26 -0.29
C GLN A 20 -1.08 5.56 0.40
N LEU A 21 -2.08 4.68 0.28
CA LEU A 21 -3.38 4.83 0.93
C LEU A 21 -3.27 4.81 2.46
N THR A 22 -2.42 3.94 3.01
CA THR A 22 -2.17 3.89 4.47
C THR A 22 -1.52 5.18 4.98
N GLY A 23 -0.56 5.74 4.23
CA GLY A 23 0.05 7.03 4.54
C GLY A 23 -0.89 8.21 4.36
N PHE A 24 -1.70 8.19 3.29
CA PHE A 24 -2.74 9.19 3.05
C PHE A 24 -3.74 9.23 4.21
N PHE A 25 -4.14 8.07 4.73
CA PHE A 25 -5.04 8.00 5.88
C PHE A 25 -4.46 8.71 7.12
N LEU A 26 -3.16 8.58 7.40
CA LEU A 26 -2.52 9.30 8.51
C LEU A 26 -2.58 10.82 8.32
N ALA A 27 -2.29 11.30 7.10
CA ALA A 27 -2.36 12.72 6.76
C ALA A 27 -3.80 13.24 6.80
N TRP A 28 -4.76 12.47 6.27
CA TRP A 28 -6.19 12.77 6.30
C TRP A 28 -6.75 12.88 7.72
N LYS A 29 -6.22 12.07 8.66
CA LYS A 29 -6.53 12.17 10.10
C LYS A 29 -5.98 13.45 10.76
N GLY A 30 -5.15 14.22 10.06
CA GLY A 30 -4.57 15.48 10.54
C GLY A 30 -3.17 15.35 11.16
N ASN A 31 -2.50 14.20 11.01
CA ASN A 31 -1.13 14.06 11.49
C ASN A 31 -0.14 14.80 10.58
N PRO A 32 0.82 15.57 11.12
CA PRO A 32 1.84 16.24 10.33
C PRO A 32 2.97 15.27 9.94
N GLY A 33 3.77 15.68 8.94
CA GLY A 33 4.99 15.00 8.52
C GLY A 33 4.93 14.42 7.11
N ARG A 34 6.06 13.89 6.66
CA ARG A 34 6.25 13.28 5.34
C ARG A 34 6.17 11.75 5.46
N GLY A 35 5.41 11.13 4.57
CA GLY A 35 5.20 9.67 4.59
C GLY A 35 6.43 8.86 4.18
N ARG A 36 6.68 7.76 4.88
CA ARG A 36 7.61 6.70 4.50
C ARG A 36 6.98 5.34 4.76
N ALA A 37 6.99 4.48 3.74
CA ALA A 37 6.71 3.07 3.94
C ALA A 37 7.82 2.45 4.78
N LEU A 38 7.44 1.69 5.80
CA LEU A 38 8.34 1.01 6.74
C LEU A 38 8.38 -0.50 6.50
N GLY A 39 7.69 -0.97 5.47
CA GLY A 39 7.61 -2.36 5.04
C GLY A 39 6.25 -3.00 5.25
N ALA A 40 6.22 -4.32 5.09
CA ALA A 40 5.07 -5.19 5.30
C ALA A 40 5.51 -6.41 6.12
N GLY A 41 4.54 -7.19 6.63
CA GLY A 41 4.79 -8.52 7.18
C GLY A 41 4.81 -9.56 6.07
N GLU A 42 3.63 -10.00 5.64
CA GLU A 42 3.47 -10.95 4.54
C GLU A 42 2.90 -10.25 3.29
N VAL A 43 3.43 -10.58 2.11
CA VAL A 43 2.87 -10.16 0.83
C VAL A 43 2.67 -11.40 -0.04
N LYS A 44 1.48 -11.55 -0.61
CA LYS A 44 1.14 -12.62 -1.55
C LYS A 44 0.58 -12.04 -2.83
N PHE A 45 1.13 -12.52 -3.95
CA PHE A 45 0.61 -12.29 -5.29
C PHE A 45 0.09 -13.63 -5.82
N PHE A 46 -1.22 -13.72 -6.07
CA PHE A 46 -1.89 -14.96 -6.51
C PHE A 46 -2.82 -14.70 -7.71
N GLY A 47 -2.59 -13.59 -8.39
CA GLY A 47 -3.25 -13.19 -9.63
C GLY A 47 -2.46 -12.07 -10.30
N GLN A 48 -3.03 -11.48 -11.34
CA GLN A 48 -2.36 -10.48 -12.15
C GLN A 48 -3.38 -9.49 -12.73
N ILE A 49 -2.89 -8.34 -13.18
CA ILE A 49 -3.67 -7.30 -13.85
C ILE A 49 -3.16 -7.20 -15.29
N LEU A 50 -4.04 -7.50 -16.24
CA LEU A 50 -3.76 -7.49 -17.68
C LEU A 50 -4.28 -6.19 -18.32
N PRO A 51 -3.84 -5.85 -19.55
CA PRO A 51 -4.22 -4.59 -20.20
C PRO A 51 -5.72 -4.41 -20.49
N ASP A 52 -6.48 -5.51 -20.53
CA ASP A 52 -7.92 -5.55 -20.76
C ASP A 52 -8.76 -5.42 -19.47
N ALA A 53 -8.11 -5.40 -18.30
CA ALA A 53 -8.80 -5.18 -17.02
C ALA A 53 -9.39 -3.76 -16.96
N GLU A 54 -10.59 -3.63 -16.37
CA GLU A 54 -11.31 -2.36 -16.34
C GLU A 54 -11.06 -1.59 -15.04
N MET A 55 -11.06 -2.28 -13.90
CA MET A 55 -10.99 -1.64 -12.59
C MET A 55 -10.13 -2.40 -11.59
N VAL A 56 -9.13 -1.71 -11.05
CA VAL A 56 -8.36 -2.15 -9.88
C VAL A 56 -8.92 -1.48 -8.63
N SER A 57 -9.30 -2.27 -7.63
CA SER A 57 -9.81 -1.79 -6.35
C SER A 57 -8.88 -2.15 -5.21
N TYR A 58 -8.65 -1.21 -4.30
CA TYR A 58 -7.83 -1.38 -3.11
C TYR A 58 -8.72 -1.33 -1.87
N ARG A 59 -8.57 -2.32 -1.00
CA ARG A 59 -9.19 -2.33 0.32
C ARG A 59 -8.10 -2.30 1.37
N ILE A 60 -8.18 -1.32 2.26
CA ILE A 60 -7.24 -1.12 3.37
C ILE A 60 -8.01 -1.20 4.68
N ASP A 61 -7.65 -2.16 5.53
CA ASP A 61 -8.22 -2.35 6.85
C ASP A 61 -7.17 -1.89 7.88
N ILE A 62 -7.38 -0.72 8.52
CA ILE A 62 -6.44 -0.16 9.50
C ILE A 62 -6.52 -0.94 10.80
N SER A 63 -5.46 -1.69 11.13
CA SER A 63 -5.38 -2.55 12.32
C SER A 63 -4.95 -1.78 13.57
N ARG A 64 -4.02 -0.82 13.43
CA ARG A 64 -3.49 -0.05 14.57
C ARG A 64 -2.98 1.32 14.15
N ILE A 65 -3.18 2.32 15.00
CA ILE A 65 -2.61 3.66 14.85
C ILE A 65 -1.75 3.97 16.08
N VAL A 66 -0.57 4.53 15.86
CA VAL A 66 0.36 5.00 16.89
C VAL A 66 0.57 6.50 16.70
N GLU A 67 0.14 7.33 17.66
CA GLU A 67 0.18 8.80 17.53
C GLU A 67 1.02 9.46 18.63
N ARG A 68 2.20 8.90 18.92
CA ARG A 68 3.13 9.45 19.92
C ARG A 68 4.17 10.35 19.23
N LYS A 69 5.46 10.20 19.57
CA LYS A 69 6.56 10.89 18.87
C LYS A 69 6.63 10.51 17.39
N LEU A 70 6.45 9.22 17.09
CA LEU A 70 6.23 8.73 15.73
C LEU A 70 4.73 8.62 15.47
N LYS A 71 4.28 9.13 14.32
CA LYS A 71 2.93 8.90 13.80
C LYS A 71 2.99 7.74 12.81
N MET A 72 2.31 6.64 13.09
CA MET A 72 2.40 5.43 12.27
C MET A 72 1.06 4.70 12.20
N ALA A 73 0.75 4.12 11.06
CA ALA A 73 -0.37 3.21 10.86
C ALA A 73 0.16 1.81 10.52
N ILE A 74 -0.55 0.81 11.03
CA ILE A 74 -0.42 -0.59 10.65
C ILE A 74 -1.73 -1.02 10.02
N ALA A 75 -1.69 -1.62 8.84
CA ALA A 75 -2.88 -2.02 8.09
C ALA A 75 -2.69 -3.37 7.39
N ASP A 76 -3.81 -4.04 7.16
CA ASP A 76 -3.89 -5.11 6.18
C ASP A 76 -4.46 -4.54 4.87
N GLY A 77 -4.02 -5.09 3.74
CA GLY A 77 -4.41 -4.62 2.42
C GLY A 77 -4.79 -5.77 1.50
N LYS A 78 -5.76 -5.51 0.62
CA LYS A 78 -6.16 -6.40 -0.47
C LYS A 78 -6.28 -5.62 -1.76
N VAL A 79 -5.89 -6.26 -2.86
CA VAL A 79 -6.07 -5.72 -4.21
C VAL A 79 -6.98 -6.64 -4.99
N PHE A 80 -7.93 -6.03 -5.68
CA PHE A 80 -8.90 -6.70 -6.53
C PHE A 80 -8.76 -6.17 -7.96
N VAL A 81 -8.92 -7.04 -8.94
CA VAL A 81 -9.11 -6.66 -10.34
C VAL A 81 -10.46 -7.19 -10.80
N ASP A 82 -11.32 -6.31 -11.28
CA ASP A 82 -12.67 -6.63 -11.76
C ASP A 82 -13.47 -7.49 -10.76
N GLY A 83 -13.34 -7.14 -9.47
CA GLY A 83 -14.02 -7.82 -8.36
C GLY A 83 -13.32 -9.08 -7.81
N ARG A 84 -12.28 -9.60 -8.45
CA ARG A 84 -11.51 -10.77 -7.99
C ARG A 84 -10.29 -10.35 -7.16
N GLU A 85 -10.14 -10.92 -5.97
CA GLU A 85 -8.94 -10.72 -5.14
C GLU A 85 -7.71 -11.35 -5.81
N ILE A 86 -6.62 -10.60 -5.89
CA ILE A 86 -5.37 -11.03 -6.54
C ILE A 86 -4.14 -10.85 -5.67
N TYR A 87 -4.13 -9.84 -4.78
CA TYR A 87 -3.02 -9.58 -3.86
C TYR A 87 -3.54 -9.45 -2.43
N SER A 88 -2.70 -9.85 -1.48
CA SER A 88 -2.90 -9.55 -0.06
C SER A 88 -1.60 -9.11 0.58
N ALA A 89 -1.67 -8.11 1.45
CA ALA A 89 -0.57 -7.69 2.31
C ALA A 89 -1.02 -7.65 3.77
N LYS A 90 -0.19 -8.16 4.66
CA LYS A 90 -0.38 -8.14 6.11
C LYS A 90 0.64 -7.22 6.76
N ASP A 91 0.24 -6.54 7.82
CA ASP A 91 1.12 -5.68 8.62
C ASP A 91 1.88 -4.63 7.78
N LEU A 92 1.19 -4.00 6.81
CA LEU A 92 1.69 -2.81 6.11
C LEU A 92 1.96 -1.72 7.14
N ARG A 93 3.16 -1.15 7.13
CA ARG A 93 3.56 -0.09 8.07
C ARG A 93 3.92 1.17 7.31
N VAL A 94 3.32 2.29 7.70
CA VAL A 94 3.66 3.62 7.17
C VAL A 94 3.79 4.60 8.31
N GLY A 95 4.87 5.36 8.32
CA GLY A 95 5.12 6.42 9.30
C GLY A 95 5.12 7.81 8.65
N LEU A 96 4.75 8.83 9.43
CA LEU A 96 4.98 10.23 9.09
C LEU A 96 6.12 10.80 9.94
N PHE A 97 7.01 11.54 9.30
CA PHE A 97 8.22 12.10 9.88
C PHE A 97 8.30 13.61 9.64
N GLU A 98 8.55 14.41 10.67
CA GLU A 98 8.70 15.87 10.54
C GLU A 98 9.97 16.25 9.76
N SER A 99 11.07 15.54 10.00
CA SER A 99 12.29 15.57 9.19
C SER A 99 12.63 14.16 8.70
N THR A 100 13.14 14.08 7.48
CA THR A 100 13.56 12.84 6.83
C THR A 100 15.08 12.79 6.63
N ASP A 101 15.84 13.66 7.30
CA ASP A 101 17.28 13.82 7.07
C ASP A 101 18.10 12.65 7.66
N ASN A 102 17.53 11.93 8.62
CA ASN A 102 18.12 10.76 9.28
C ASN A 102 17.49 9.43 8.80
N PHE A 103 16.79 9.46 7.67
CA PHE A 103 16.15 8.28 7.08
C PHE A 103 17.09 7.59 6.09
#